data_AF-A0A7S1MLZ2-F1
#
_entry.id   AF-A0A7S1MLZ2-F1
#
_cell.length_a   1.000
_cell.length_b   1.000
_cell.length_c   1.000
_cell.angle_alpha   90.00
_cell.angle_beta   90.00
_cell.angle_gamma   90.00
#
_symmetry.space_group_name_H-M   'P 1'
#
loop_
_entity.id
_entity.type
_entity.pdbx_description
1 polymer ?
#
loop_
_entity_poly.entity_id
_entity_poly.type
_entity_poly.pdbx_seq_one_letter_code
_entity_poly.pdbx_strand_id
1 'polypeptide(L)'
;LVLGQGHTVFIIEVVALGLESHVRRHFEDFERLHADISLLIRSLPSEVRLRLNFAMPPLPTTSWFVDSAKALEERRVKLEAMLQKLLLQPEVVYDSAERLWRFLDLHTAVTSAVSLLAATACGPWLHRLWESSAEGQGVVPLQHPQVEDALLRVVANTAGENWELVDGKQQGSVILACEILERIFANGGDVAARPELVLRRRVDVSVSLLLCTCAAAPPEFGGSEDFDAADPKKGPLPHSRTVRAAAAAALLALARADRTTWQRALCAYLSASALRHLVSVVEAGRAGAAGDTPGETAGGLDAPARVVAELLLRGFDGPVLERFAEPGLGIERKQLLNSLFASQDFCARIGVGLLLARLLCEPDYAEAPKAELGLSALCGELGPRMKRLGGEAALRPLLLEEELWTWLSRLVASPHGMVSGFALVVVVHVARPSTALIARTPGMLEALAVLVQPESDETVRSLAASLLLATYRGEDKTIPADPALVA
;
A
#
# COMPACT_ATOMS: atom_id res chain seq x y z
N LEU A 1 -29.53 43.21 37.25
CA LEU A 1 -28.55 43.34 36.15
C LEU A 1 -27.36 42.45 36.49
N VAL A 2 -27.43 41.17 36.09
CA VAL A 2 -26.29 40.26 36.13
C VAL A 2 -25.47 40.62 34.89
N LEU A 3 -24.34 41.30 35.09
CA LEU A 3 -23.37 41.56 34.02
C LEU A 3 -22.93 40.19 33.49
N GLY A 4 -23.14 39.95 32.19
CA GLY A 4 -22.70 38.73 31.53
C GLY A 4 -21.21 38.56 31.76
N GLN A 5 -20.83 37.56 32.57
CA GLN A 5 -19.45 37.14 32.69
C GLN A 5 -19.03 36.63 31.32
N GLY A 6 -18.17 37.37 30.63
CA GLY A 6 -17.59 36.91 29.39
C GLY A 6 -16.83 35.62 29.67
N HIS A 7 -17.33 34.49 29.19
CA HIS A 7 -16.61 33.23 29.29
C HIS A 7 -15.41 33.29 28.35
N THR A 8 -14.21 33.25 28.92
CA THR A 8 -12.98 33.16 28.12
C THR A 8 -12.85 31.73 27.60
N VAL A 9 -12.63 31.60 26.29
CA VAL A 9 -12.41 30.31 25.63
C VAL A 9 -11.03 30.33 24.99
N PHE A 10 -10.28 29.24 25.20
CA PHE A 10 -9.02 29.00 24.52
C PHE A 10 -9.26 28.05 23.35
N ILE A 11 -8.83 28.45 22.15
CA ILE A 11 -8.84 27.60 20.97
C ILE A 11 -7.45 26.98 20.87
N ILE A 12 -7.39 25.66 20.98
CA ILE A 12 -6.17 24.89 20.79
C ILE A 12 -6.17 24.42 19.34
N GLU A 13 -5.18 24.85 18.58
CA GLU A 13 -4.88 24.35 17.24
C GLU A 13 -3.84 23.25 17.40
N VAL A 14 -4.15 22.06 16.88
CA VAL A 14 -3.26 20.91 16.92
C VAL A 14 -3.02 20.44 15.50
N VAL A 15 -1.76 20.50 15.08
CA VAL A 15 -1.32 19.92 13.81
C VAL A 15 -0.51 18.67 14.13
N ALA A 16 -1.00 17.52 13.67
CA ALA A 16 -0.38 16.22 13.91
C ALA A 16 -0.53 15.32 12.68
N LEU A 17 0.60 14.82 12.17
CA LEU A 17 0.64 13.88 11.04
C LEU A 17 -0.17 14.33 9.81
N GLY A 18 -0.12 15.63 9.51
CA GLY A 18 -0.81 16.23 8.35
C GLY A 18 -2.29 16.56 8.58
N LEU A 19 -2.86 16.22 9.75
CA LEU A 19 -4.19 16.67 10.15
C LEU A 19 -4.10 17.89 11.06
N GLU A 20 -4.93 18.88 10.76
CA GLU A 20 -5.17 20.05 11.60
C GLU A 20 -6.51 19.88 12.30
N SER A 21 -6.53 20.15 13.61
CA SER A 21 -7.73 20.10 14.44
C SER A 21 -7.77 21.32 15.33
N HIS A 22 -8.98 21.82 15.59
CA HIS A 22 -9.20 22.96 16.46
C HIS A 22 -10.18 22.57 17.55
N VAL A 23 -9.76 22.70 18.80
CA VAL A 23 -10.59 22.36 19.95
C VAL A 23 -10.74 23.54 20.89
N ARG A 24 -11.98 23.77 21.33
CA ARG A 24 -12.31 24.85 22.26
C ARG A 24 -12.33 24.30 23.68
N ARG A 25 -11.58 24.94 24.58
CA ARG A 25 -11.48 24.55 25.99
C ARG A 25 -11.57 25.78 26.90
N HIS A 26 -12.27 25.62 28.01
CA HIS A 26 -12.27 26.60 29.09
C HIS A 26 -11.08 26.38 30.02
N PHE A 27 -10.77 27.37 30.86
CA PHE A 27 -9.65 27.27 31.79
C PHE A 27 -9.80 26.09 32.75
N GLU A 28 -11.04 25.85 33.20
CA GLU A 28 -11.42 24.77 34.09
C GLU A 28 -11.13 23.39 33.47
N ASP A 29 -11.17 23.26 32.15
CA ASP A 29 -10.83 22.01 31.47
C ASP A 29 -9.31 21.73 31.56
N PHE A 30 -8.46 22.77 31.52
CA PHE A 30 -7.02 22.62 31.75
C PHE A 30 -6.73 22.25 33.21
N GLU A 31 -7.49 22.77 34.17
CA GLU A 31 -7.37 22.39 35.58
C GLU A 31 -7.71 20.92 35.79
N ARG A 32 -8.79 20.43 35.16
CA ARG A 32 -9.16 19.00 35.20
C ARG A 32 -8.09 18.13 34.57
N LEU A 33 -7.63 18.47 33.36
CA LEU A 33 -6.55 17.73 32.70
C LEU A 33 -5.29 17.66 33.57
N HIS A 34 -4.90 18.79 34.17
CA HIS A 34 -3.73 18.87 35.05
C HIS A 34 -3.88 17.98 36.28
N ALA A 35 -5.06 18.01 36.91
CA ALA A 35 -5.38 17.15 38.04
C ALA A 35 -5.35 15.66 37.68
N ASP A 36 -5.97 15.28 36.55
CA ASP A 36 -6.05 13.90 36.11
C ASP A 36 -4.67 13.33 35.74
N ILE A 37 -3.86 14.10 35.03
CA ILE A 37 -2.47 13.71 34.72
C ILE A 37 -1.65 13.63 36.02
N SER A 38 -1.82 14.58 36.93
CA SER A 38 -1.16 14.54 38.25
C SER A 38 -1.52 13.27 39.03
N LEU A 39 -2.77 12.81 38.96
CA LEU A 39 -3.20 11.55 39.56
C LEU A 39 -2.56 10.35 38.86
N LEU A 40 -2.52 10.33 37.53
CA LEU A 40 -1.83 9.31 36.75
C LEU A 40 -0.37 9.16 37.18
N ILE A 41 0.38 10.26 37.23
CA ILE A 41 1.81 10.24 37.60
C ILE A 41 2.01 9.75 39.03
N ARG A 42 1.12 10.15 39.96
CA ARG A 42 1.18 9.69 41.36
C ARG A 42 0.95 8.19 41.48
N SER A 43 0.12 7.62 40.61
CA SER A 43 -0.18 6.19 40.57
C SER A 43 0.94 5.32 39.99
N LEU A 44 1.94 5.93 39.33
CA LEU A 44 3.08 5.18 38.79
C LEU A 44 3.99 4.63 39.91
N PRO A 45 4.64 3.46 39.70
CA PRO A 45 5.60 2.90 40.64
C PRO A 45 6.72 3.89 41.00
N SER A 46 7.13 3.91 42.26
CA SER A 46 8.14 4.86 42.78
C SER A 46 9.46 4.83 42.00
N GLU A 47 9.87 3.66 41.52
CA GLU A 47 11.06 3.45 40.69
C GLU A 47 10.96 4.16 39.33
N VAL A 48 9.77 4.13 38.71
CA VAL A 48 9.48 4.81 37.45
C VAL A 48 9.47 6.32 37.68
N ARG A 49 8.81 6.79 38.74
CA ARG A 49 8.79 8.22 39.10
C ARG A 49 10.18 8.80 39.39
N LEU A 50 11.06 8.02 40.04
CA LEU A 50 12.43 8.44 40.37
C LEU A 50 13.33 8.50 39.13
N ARG A 51 13.13 7.60 38.16
CA ARG A 51 13.88 7.63 36.90
C ARG A 51 13.46 8.79 36.01
N LEU A 52 12.22 9.24 36.11
CA LEU A 52 11.64 10.19 35.17
C LEU A 52 12.02 11.65 35.41
N ASN A 53 12.64 12.01 36.55
CA ASN A 53 12.85 13.41 36.94
C ASN A 53 11.61 14.28 36.64
N PHE A 54 10.43 13.69 36.84
CA PHE A 54 9.21 14.23 36.30
C PHE A 54 8.79 15.46 37.12
N ALA A 55 8.86 16.63 36.49
CA ALA A 55 8.26 17.83 37.02
C ALA A 55 6.96 18.11 36.23
N MET A 56 5.82 17.97 36.91
CA MET A 56 4.53 18.36 36.33
C MET A 56 4.62 19.84 35.93
N PRO A 57 4.35 20.19 34.65
CA PRO A 57 4.38 21.57 34.23
C PRO A 57 3.43 22.41 35.09
N PRO A 58 3.85 23.61 35.55
CA PRO A 58 3.02 24.42 36.44
C PRO A 58 1.82 24.98 35.68
N LEU A 59 0.65 24.91 36.31
CA LEU A 59 -0.54 25.60 35.84
C LEU A 59 -0.39 27.11 36.10
N PRO A 60 -0.76 28.02 35.17
CA PRO A 60 -0.85 29.44 35.47
C PRO A 60 -1.82 29.72 36.62
N THR A 61 -1.51 30.74 37.43
CA THR A 61 -2.28 31.10 38.62
C THR A 61 -3.68 31.63 38.29
N THR A 62 -4.68 31.17 39.03
CA THR A 62 -6.05 31.69 39.02
C THR A 62 -6.11 33.04 39.73
N SER A 63 -5.90 34.13 38.98
CA SER A 63 -6.16 35.48 39.50
C SER A 63 -7.63 35.83 39.31
N TRP A 64 -8.43 35.82 40.39
CA TRP A 64 -9.86 36.15 40.38
C TRP A 64 -10.18 37.60 39.98
N PHE A 65 -9.18 38.48 39.89
CA PHE A 65 -9.36 39.93 39.74
C PHE A 65 -8.66 40.54 38.50
N VAL A 66 -8.18 39.73 37.55
CA VAL A 66 -7.37 40.25 36.44
C VAL A 66 -7.90 39.77 35.08
N ASP A 67 -8.99 40.39 34.63
CA ASP A 67 -9.50 40.28 33.24
C ASP A 67 -8.79 41.27 32.30
N SER A 68 -7.50 41.55 32.55
CA SER A 68 -6.72 42.37 31.62
C SER A 68 -6.32 41.50 30.42
N ALA A 69 -6.39 42.05 29.21
CA ALA A 69 -5.95 41.37 27.99
C ALA A 69 -4.50 40.83 28.11
N LYS A 70 -3.65 41.56 28.85
CA LYS A 70 -2.28 41.15 29.15
C LYS A 70 -2.22 39.88 30.02
N ALA A 71 -3.05 39.78 31.06
CA ALA A 71 -3.09 38.60 31.92
C ALA A 71 -3.66 37.36 31.21
N LEU A 72 -4.63 37.56 30.31
CA LEU A 72 -5.15 36.49 29.47
C LEU A 72 -4.11 35.98 28.47
N GLU A 73 -3.32 36.87 27.88
CA GLU A 73 -2.22 36.50 26.99
C GLU A 73 -1.08 35.78 27.74
N GLU A 74 -0.68 36.29 28.91
CA GLU A 74 0.30 35.59 29.77
C GLU A 74 -0.19 34.19 30.18
N ARG A 75 -1.50 34.05 30.43
CA ARG A 75 -2.13 32.76 30.72
C ARG A 75 -2.10 31.84 29.49
N ARG A 76 -2.46 32.34 28.31
CA ARG A 76 -2.41 31.61 27.03
C ARG A 76 -1.02 31.02 26.79
N VAL A 77 0.03 31.82 26.89
CA VAL A 77 1.44 31.40 26.69
C VAL A 77 1.83 30.30 27.68
N LYS A 78 1.41 30.42 28.95
CA LYS A 78 1.72 29.41 29.98
C LYS A 78 0.97 28.10 29.74
N LEU A 79 -0.28 28.15 29.30
CA LEU A 79 -1.06 26.96 28.94
C LEU A 79 -0.45 26.26 27.71
N GLU A 80 0.00 27.02 26.73
CA GLU A 80 0.71 26.48 25.55
C GLU A 80 2.00 25.76 25.95
N ALA A 81 2.82 26.42 26.78
CA ALA A 81 4.03 25.81 27.31
C ALA A 81 3.74 24.56 28.17
N MET A 82 2.60 24.53 28.87
CA MET A 82 2.16 23.36 29.63
C MET A 82 1.84 22.19 28.70
N LEU A 83 1.00 22.39 27.69
CA LEU A 83 0.62 21.35 26.72
C LEU A 83 1.84 20.83 25.95
N GLN A 84 2.72 21.71 25.49
CA GLN A 84 3.97 21.33 24.80
C GLN A 84 4.87 20.46 25.69
N LYS A 85 4.95 20.76 27.00
CA LYS A 85 5.73 19.93 27.94
C LYS A 85 5.07 18.59 28.22
N LEU A 86 3.75 18.52 28.28
CA LEU A 86 3.01 17.26 28.45
C LEU A 86 3.22 16.32 27.25
N LEU A 87 3.26 16.87 26.03
CA LEU A 87 3.54 16.09 24.82
C LEU A 87 4.95 15.50 24.77
N LEU A 88 5.90 16.08 25.50
CA LEU A 88 7.26 15.55 25.61
C LEU A 88 7.38 14.43 26.65
N GLN A 89 6.32 14.13 27.39
CA GLN A 89 6.32 13.15 28.47
C GLN A 89 5.74 11.82 28.00
N PRO A 90 6.57 10.76 27.89
CA PRO A 90 6.13 9.49 27.35
C PRO A 90 4.95 8.89 28.14
N GLU A 91 4.93 9.01 29.46
CA GLU A 91 3.90 8.44 30.33
C GLU A 91 2.53 9.07 30.09
N VAL A 92 2.50 10.36 29.73
CA VAL A 92 1.28 11.09 29.41
C VAL A 92 0.81 10.72 28.01
N VAL A 93 1.75 10.59 27.07
CA VAL A 93 1.49 10.19 25.67
C VAL A 93 0.98 8.74 25.57
N TYR A 94 1.50 7.82 26.39
CA TYR A 94 1.06 6.42 26.43
C TYR A 94 -0.01 6.14 27.47
N ASP A 95 -0.68 7.17 28.00
CA ASP A 95 -1.78 6.98 28.92
C ASP A 95 -2.85 6.09 28.27
N SER A 96 -3.18 4.96 28.90
CA SER A 96 -4.20 4.03 28.41
C SER A 96 -5.59 4.64 28.40
N ALA A 97 -5.84 5.64 29.25
CA ALA A 97 -7.08 6.40 29.25
C ALA A 97 -7.08 7.56 28.25
N GLU A 98 -5.96 7.80 27.55
CA GLU A 98 -5.81 8.78 26.48
C GLU A 98 -6.25 10.19 26.90
N ARG A 99 -6.03 10.56 28.18
CA ARG A 99 -6.57 11.79 28.74
C ARG A 99 -6.13 13.03 27.98
N LEU A 100 -4.84 13.10 27.62
CA LEU A 100 -4.31 14.20 26.82
C LEU A 100 -4.91 14.22 25.42
N TRP A 101 -5.04 13.07 24.78
CA TRP A 101 -5.56 12.97 23.41
C TRP A 101 -7.04 13.32 23.31
N ARG A 102 -7.86 12.88 24.27
CA ARG A 102 -9.28 13.28 24.40
C ARG A 102 -9.42 14.76 24.70
N PHE A 103 -8.54 15.31 25.52
CA PHE A 103 -8.52 16.74 25.77
C PHE A 103 -8.24 17.54 24.49
N LEU A 104 -7.30 17.07 23.67
CA LEU A 104 -6.96 17.67 22.38
C LEU A 104 -7.97 17.35 21.26
N ASP A 105 -8.92 16.45 21.49
CA ASP A 105 -9.95 16.02 20.53
C ASP A 105 -9.36 15.51 19.21
N LEU A 106 -8.26 14.75 19.30
CA LEU A 106 -7.58 14.19 18.14
C LEU A 106 -8.31 12.95 17.60
N HIS A 107 -8.35 12.83 16.27
CA HIS A 107 -8.87 11.64 15.59
C HIS A 107 -8.11 10.37 16.02
N THR A 108 -8.83 9.26 16.20
CA THR A 108 -8.29 7.98 16.68
C THR A 108 -7.12 7.46 15.84
N ALA A 109 -7.12 7.73 14.53
CA ALA A 109 -6.01 7.40 13.63
C ALA A 109 -4.72 8.17 13.96
N VAL A 110 -4.83 9.45 14.32
CA VAL A 110 -3.68 10.28 14.73
C VAL A 110 -3.12 9.76 16.05
N THR A 111 -3.99 9.52 17.03
CA THR A 111 -3.56 9.05 18.36
C THR A 111 -2.89 7.68 18.25
N SER A 112 -3.49 6.75 17.50
CA SER A 112 -2.93 5.42 17.26
C SER A 112 -1.61 5.47 16.50
N ALA A 113 -1.47 6.36 15.51
CA ALA A 113 -0.22 6.54 14.78
C ALA A 113 0.88 7.16 15.66
N VAL A 114 0.58 8.21 16.44
CA VAL A 114 1.52 8.80 17.40
C VAL A 114 1.97 7.75 18.42
N SER A 115 1.04 6.96 18.96
CA SER A 115 1.36 5.87 19.88
C SER A 115 2.20 4.78 19.22
N LEU A 116 1.97 4.42 17.95
CA LEU A 116 2.81 3.49 17.20
C LEU A 116 4.24 4.01 17.03
N LEU A 117 4.40 5.30 16.69
CA LEU A 117 5.71 5.93 16.49
C LEU A 117 6.50 6.02 17.78
N ALA A 118 5.81 6.29 18.87
CA ALA A 118 6.41 6.47 20.17
C ALA A 118 6.67 5.09 20.82
N ALA A 119 5.81 4.08 20.68
CA ALA A 119 5.93 2.84 21.44
C ALA A 119 7.14 1.97 21.01
N THR A 120 7.75 1.30 21.98
CA THR A 120 8.77 0.26 21.74
C THR A 120 8.16 -1.09 21.36
N ALA A 121 6.88 -1.29 21.65
CA ALA A 121 6.12 -2.50 21.32
C ALA A 121 4.85 -2.14 20.54
N CYS A 122 4.59 -2.86 19.44
CA CYS A 122 3.54 -2.52 18.46
C CYS A 122 2.10 -2.82 18.93
N GLY A 123 1.92 -3.26 20.18
CA GLY A 123 0.75 -3.95 20.75
C GLY A 123 -0.66 -3.55 20.24
N PRO A 124 -1.53 -2.92 21.06
CA PRO A 124 -2.92 -2.63 20.67
C PRO A 124 -3.04 -1.48 19.67
N TRP A 125 -2.01 -0.64 19.55
CA TRP A 125 -2.02 0.55 18.70
C TRP A 125 -2.09 0.22 17.22
N LEU A 126 -1.45 -0.87 16.80
CA LEU A 126 -1.49 -1.30 15.41
C LEU A 126 -2.90 -1.76 14.99
N HIS A 127 -3.61 -2.46 15.89
CA HIS A 127 -5.00 -2.85 15.64
C HIS A 127 -5.92 -1.63 15.55
N ARG A 128 -5.80 -0.68 16.48
CA ARG A 128 -6.60 0.55 16.45
C ARG A 128 -6.29 1.43 15.24
N LEU A 129 -5.01 1.48 14.83
CA LEU A 129 -4.61 2.16 13.60
C LEU A 129 -5.21 1.47 12.37
N TRP A 130 -5.24 0.14 12.36
CA TRP A 130 -5.91 -0.63 11.31
C TRP A 130 -7.43 -0.40 11.29
N GLU A 131 -8.11 -0.36 12.43
CA GLU A 131 -9.55 -0.07 12.48
C GLU A 131 -9.85 1.35 12.00
N SER A 132 -9.18 2.34 12.60
CA SER A 132 -9.40 3.76 12.28
C SER A 132 -8.97 4.15 10.87
N SER A 133 -8.02 3.44 10.25
CA SER A 133 -7.64 3.71 8.86
C SER A 133 -8.67 3.28 7.82
N ALA A 134 -9.70 2.52 8.21
CA ALA A 134 -10.85 2.25 7.35
C ALA A 134 -11.88 3.41 7.36
N GLU A 135 -11.74 4.36 8.27
CA GLU A 135 -12.64 5.51 8.44
C GLU A 135 -12.21 6.69 7.55
N GLY A 136 -13.14 7.56 7.15
CA GLY A 136 -12.96 8.53 6.07
C GLY A 136 -11.70 9.40 6.15
N GLN A 137 -11.38 9.98 7.31
CA GLN A 137 -10.15 10.79 7.52
C GLN A 137 -8.97 9.97 8.08
N GLY A 138 -9.15 8.69 8.35
CA GLY A 138 -8.15 7.83 8.98
C GLY A 138 -6.94 7.50 8.10
N VAL A 139 -6.99 7.82 6.80
CA VAL A 139 -5.90 7.59 5.86
C VAL A 139 -4.81 8.66 5.95
N VAL A 140 -5.14 9.90 6.34
CA VAL A 140 -4.18 11.02 6.33
C VAL A 140 -2.98 10.76 7.25
N PRO A 141 -3.14 10.29 8.50
CA PRO A 141 -1.99 10.00 9.36
C PRO A 141 -1.09 8.89 8.82
N LEU A 142 -1.64 7.96 8.02
CA LEU A 142 -0.89 6.86 7.43
C LEU A 142 0.04 7.31 6.30
N GLN A 143 -0.25 8.43 5.65
CA GLN A 143 0.58 8.99 4.58
C GLN A 143 1.87 9.62 5.12
N HIS A 144 2.01 9.74 6.45
CA HIS A 144 3.20 10.32 7.06
C HIS A 144 4.40 9.35 7.00
N PRO A 145 5.57 9.75 6.48
CA PRO A 145 6.72 8.84 6.25
C PRO A 145 7.19 8.09 7.49
N GLN A 146 7.13 8.74 8.67
CA GLN A 146 7.52 8.07 9.92
C GLN A 146 6.61 6.88 10.26
N VAL A 147 5.32 6.94 9.91
CA VAL A 147 4.35 5.86 10.15
C VAL A 147 4.66 4.70 9.22
N GLU A 148 4.91 4.98 7.94
CA GLU A 148 5.41 3.99 6.97
C GLU A 148 6.70 3.30 7.48
N ASP A 149 7.70 4.07 7.92
CA ASP A 149 8.96 3.55 8.48
C ASP A 149 8.74 2.70 9.74
N ALA A 150 7.77 3.06 10.59
CA ALA A 150 7.43 2.26 11.76
C ALA A 150 6.80 0.91 11.36
N LEU A 151 5.87 0.91 10.41
CA LEU A 151 5.25 -0.31 9.88
C LEU A 151 6.28 -1.22 9.21
N LEU A 152 7.18 -0.66 8.40
CA LEU A 152 8.27 -1.41 7.78
C LEU A 152 9.20 -2.03 8.82
N ARG A 153 9.48 -1.35 9.94
CA ARG A 153 10.23 -1.94 11.06
C ARG A 153 9.50 -3.11 11.73
N VAL A 154 8.16 -3.06 11.85
CA VAL A 154 7.38 -4.20 12.36
C VAL A 154 7.57 -5.43 11.49
N VAL A 155 7.50 -5.25 10.16
CA VAL A 155 7.70 -6.33 9.18
C VAL A 155 9.15 -6.81 9.16
N ALA A 156 10.13 -5.89 9.21
CA ALA A 156 11.55 -6.24 9.13
C ALA A 156 12.05 -6.99 10.37
N ASN A 157 11.62 -6.59 11.57
CA ASN A 157 12.04 -7.22 12.82
C ASN A 157 11.56 -8.67 12.94
N THR A 158 10.47 -9.02 12.27
CA THR A 158 9.91 -10.38 12.25
C THR A 158 10.46 -11.22 11.09
N ALA A 159 10.88 -10.60 9.98
CA ALA A 159 11.49 -11.28 8.84
C ALA A 159 12.90 -11.85 9.11
N GLY A 160 13.59 -11.37 10.15
CA GLY A 160 14.90 -11.89 10.58
C GLY A 160 14.84 -13.18 11.41
N GLU A 161 13.65 -13.55 11.91
CA GLU A 161 13.40 -14.77 12.69
C GLU A 161 12.72 -15.82 11.80
N ASN A 162 12.89 -17.11 12.07
CA ASN A 162 12.14 -18.15 11.36
C ASN A 162 10.63 -17.91 11.58
N TRP A 163 9.94 -17.33 10.60
CA TRP A 163 8.55 -16.87 10.73
C TRP A 163 7.55 -17.98 11.09
N GLU A 164 7.91 -19.25 10.84
CA GLU A 164 7.16 -20.44 11.24
C GLU A 164 7.26 -20.74 12.75
N LEU A 165 8.24 -20.16 13.46
CA LEU A 165 8.48 -20.28 14.89
C LEU A 165 8.05 -19.03 15.70
N VAL A 166 7.56 -18.00 15.00
CA VAL A 166 7.13 -16.72 15.57
C VAL A 166 5.78 -16.88 16.27
N ASP A 167 5.62 -16.29 17.46
CA ASP A 167 4.38 -16.36 18.25
C ASP A 167 3.17 -15.80 17.46
N GLY A 168 1.99 -16.37 17.65
CA GLY A 168 0.77 -15.99 16.91
C GLY A 168 0.41 -14.50 17.07
N LYS A 169 0.82 -13.86 18.17
CA LYS A 169 0.68 -12.40 18.37
C LYS A 169 1.58 -11.58 17.45
N GLN A 170 2.81 -12.03 17.22
CA GLN A 170 3.74 -11.37 16.31
C GLN A 170 3.28 -11.56 14.86
N GLN A 171 2.79 -12.75 14.49
CA GLN A 171 2.19 -12.98 13.16
C GLN A 171 1.00 -12.05 12.90
N GLY A 172 0.09 -11.89 13.87
CA GLY A 172 -1.02 -10.94 13.76
C GLY A 172 -0.56 -9.50 13.58
N SER A 173 0.53 -9.09 14.23
CA SER A 173 1.10 -7.75 14.06
C SER A 173 1.65 -7.53 12.65
N VAL A 174 2.30 -8.53 12.06
CA VAL A 174 2.81 -8.44 10.68
C VAL A 174 1.66 -8.36 9.68
N ILE A 175 0.60 -9.16 9.87
CA ILE A 175 -0.59 -9.11 9.00
C ILE A 175 -1.18 -7.70 9.00
N LEU A 176 -1.43 -7.13 10.18
CA LEU A 176 -1.98 -5.78 10.32
C LEU A 176 -1.05 -4.72 9.69
N ALA A 177 0.27 -4.83 9.90
CA ALA A 177 1.22 -3.90 9.31
C ALA A 177 1.19 -3.96 7.77
N CYS A 178 1.16 -5.17 7.20
CA CYS A 178 1.05 -5.35 5.75
C CYS A 178 -0.28 -4.81 5.19
N GLU A 179 -1.41 -5.03 5.88
CA GLU A 179 -2.70 -4.49 5.44
C GLU A 179 -2.77 -2.96 5.52
N ILE A 180 -2.15 -2.35 6.54
CA ILE A 180 -2.03 -0.88 6.60
C ILE A 180 -1.13 -0.38 5.47
N LEU A 181 0.00 -1.03 5.19
CA LEU A 181 0.87 -0.69 4.06
C LEU A 181 0.14 -0.82 2.71
N GLU A 182 -0.66 -1.88 2.52
CA GLU A 182 -1.54 -2.05 1.36
C GLU A 182 -2.45 -0.81 1.17
N ARG A 183 -3.09 -0.33 2.24
CA ARG A 183 -3.93 0.88 2.20
C ARG A 183 -3.13 2.15 1.92
N ILE A 184 -1.94 2.29 2.50
CA ILE A 184 -1.05 3.43 2.25
C ILE A 184 -0.71 3.50 0.75
N PHE A 185 -0.31 2.38 0.16
CA PHE A 185 0.08 2.34 -1.25
C PHE A 185 -1.14 2.49 -2.16
N ALA A 186 -2.26 1.83 -1.87
CA ALA A 186 -3.48 1.95 -2.67
C ALA A 186 -4.04 3.38 -2.73
N ASN A 187 -3.93 4.13 -1.63
CA ASN A 187 -4.40 5.52 -1.54
C ASN A 187 -3.32 6.57 -1.85
N GLY A 188 -2.07 6.13 -2.04
CA GLY A 188 -0.90 6.99 -2.20
C GLY A 188 -0.69 7.55 -3.61
N GLY A 189 -1.61 7.30 -4.55
CA GLY A 189 -1.48 7.67 -5.97
C GLY A 189 -1.33 9.18 -6.26
N ASP A 190 -1.44 10.04 -5.25
CA ASP A 190 -1.17 11.48 -5.34
C ASP A 190 0.22 11.83 -4.76
N VAL A 191 1.24 11.04 -5.16
CA VAL A 191 2.65 11.18 -4.72
C VAL A 191 3.22 12.58 -4.98
N ALA A 192 2.61 13.36 -5.89
CA ALA A 192 2.96 14.76 -6.15
C ALA A 192 2.76 15.69 -4.94
N ALA A 193 2.01 15.26 -3.93
CA ALA A 193 1.81 15.97 -2.67
C ALA A 193 2.53 15.31 -1.48
N ARG A 194 3.59 14.52 -1.70
CA ARG A 194 4.53 14.19 -0.62
C ARG A 194 5.43 15.42 -0.41
N PRO A 195 5.17 16.28 0.60
CA PRO A 195 6.13 17.32 0.89
C PRO A 195 7.45 16.64 1.22
N GLU A 196 8.56 17.07 0.60
CA GLU A 196 9.91 16.74 1.04
C GLU A 196 10.10 17.31 2.47
N LEU A 197 9.53 16.64 3.46
CA LEU A 197 9.71 16.96 4.86
C LEU A 197 11.00 16.30 5.30
N VAL A 198 12.06 17.07 5.08
CA VAL A 198 13.39 16.96 5.68
C VAL A 198 13.30 16.34 7.08
N LEU A 199 13.90 15.15 7.20
CA LEU A 199 14.49 14.55 8.40
C LEU A 199 14.39 15.43 9.67
N ARG A 200 13.36 15.21 10.48
CA ARG A 200 13.38 15.55 11.90
C ARG A 200 12.91 14.37 12.73
N ARG A 201 13.76 13.96 13.68
CA ARG A 201 13.62 12.79 14.58
C ARG A 201 12.52 12.96 15.65
N ARG A 202 11.48 13.75 15.42
CA ARG A 202 10.37 13.91 16.36
C ARG A 202 9.06 13.86 15.58
N VAL A 203 8.06 13.21 16.17
CA VAL A 203 6.69 13.30 15.71
C VAL A 203 6.25 14.74 16.00
N ASP A 204 6.11 15.57 14.97
CA ASP A 204 5.73 16.97 15.14
C ASP A 204 4.21 17.04 15.39
N VAL A 205 3.82 16.79 16.65
CA VAL A 205 2.54 17.28 17.17
C VAL A 205 2.80 18.71 17.63
N SER A 206 2.42 19.67 16.80
CA SER A 206 2.49 21.09 17.17
C SER A 206 1.16 21.53 17.77
N VAL A 207 1.24 22.21 18.90
CA VAL A 207 0.08 22.78 19.59
C VAL A 207 0.30 24.27 19.69
N SER A 208 -0.66 25.02 19.14
CA SER A 208 -0.74 26.47 19.24
C SER A 208 -2.06 26.85 19.89
N LEU A 209 -2.08 27.94 20.65
CA LEU A 209 -3.25 28.39 21.38
C LEU A 209 -3.65 29.78 20.93
N LEU A 210 -4.88 29.95 20.49
CA LEU A 210 -5.50 31.24 20.19
C LEU A 210 -6.50 31.61 21.29
N LEU A 211 -6.52 32.89 21.66
CA LEU A 211 -7.44 33.43 22.67
C LEU A 211 -8.67 34.03 21.98
N CYS A 212 -9.87 33.64 22.40
CA CYS A 212 -11.13 34.24 21.92
C CYS A 212 -12.01 34.67 23.10
N THR A 213 -12.45 35.94 23.07
CA THR A 213 -13.44 36.48 24.00
C THR A 213 -14.80 36.54 23.31
N CYS A 214 -15.75 35.72 23.78
CA CYS A 214 -17.10 35.69 23.22
C CYS A 214 -18.04 36.57 24.06
N ALA A 215 -18.75 37.52 23.42
CA ALA A 215 -19.70 38.41 24.10
C ALA A 215 -21.09 37.80 24.35
N ALA A 216 -21.36 36.63 23.76
CA ALA A 216 -22.58 35.85 23.96
C ALA A 216 -22.19 34.38 24.09
N ALA A 217 -22.96 33.61 24.87
CA ALA A 217 -22.87 32.15 24.83
C ALA A 217 -23.08 31.72 23.36
N PRO A 218 -22.13 31.00 22.74
CA PRO A 218 -22.31 30.50 21.39
C PRO A 218 -23.47 29.49 21.38
N PRO A 219 -24.13 29.26 20.23
CA PRO A 219 -25.04 28.13 20.11
C PRO A 219 -24.29 26.87 20.53
N GLU A 220 -24.87 26.10 21.45
CA GLU A 220 -24.45 24.74 21.74
C GLU A 220 -24.51 23.97 20.40
N PHE A 221 -23.37 23.85 19.73
CA PHE A 221 -23.24 22.82 18.70
C PHE A 221 -23.30 21.51 19.45
N GLY A 222 -24.34 20.73 19.15
CA GLY A 222 -24.73 19.51 19.83
C GLY A 222 -23.53 18.71 20.29
N GLY A 223 -23.53 18.42 21.59
CA GLY A 223 -22.53 17.61 22.23
C GLY A 223 -22.37 16.29 21.49
N SER A 224 -21.10 15.90 21.35
CA SER A 224 -20.65 14.53 21.21
C SER A 224 -21.62 13.59 21.91
N GLU A 225 -22.27 12.73 21.13
CA GLU A 225 -23.01 11.60 21.65
C GLU A 225 -22.08 10.78 22.56
N ASP A 226 -22.64 10.29 23.66
CA ASP A 226 -21.99 9.41 24.61
C ASP A 226 -21.38 8.21 23.86
N PHE A 227 -20.05 8.16 23.79
CA PHE A 227 -19.32 6.96 23.41
C PHE A 227 -19.43 5.97 24.56
N ASP A 228 -20.54 5.22 24.56
CA ASP A 228 -20.72 4.07 25.42
C ASP A 228 -19.52 3.13 25.27
N ALA A 229 -19.00 2.69 26.41
CA ALA A 229 -17.91 1.75 26.51
C ALA A 229 -18.24 0.48 25.72
N ALA A 230 -17.53 0.27 24.60
CA ALA A 230 -17.65 -0.93 23.80
C ALA A 230 -17.40 -2.18 24.67
N ASP A 231 -18.45 -2.98 24.81
CA ASP A 231 -18.45 -4.31 25.43
C ASP A 231 -17.37 -5.19 24.76
N PRO A 232 -16.40 -5.77 25.49
CA PRO A 232 -15.30 -6.56 24.92
C PRO A 232 -15.75 -7.97 24.51
N LYS A 233 -16.93 -8.09 23.87
CA LYS A 233 -17.37 -9.33 23.22
C LYS A 233 -17.00 -9.28 21.75
N LYS A 234 -15.71 -9.55 21.54
CA LYS A 234 -15.07 -9.89 20.28
C LYS A 234 -16.00 -10.71 19.38
N GLY A 235 -16.46 -10.11 18.29
CA GLY A 235 -16.68 -10.87 17.06
C GLY A 235 -15.36 -11.55 16.66
N PRO A 236 -15.40 -12.67 15.94
CA PRO A 236 -14.18 -13.32 15.48
C PRO A 236 -13.38 -12.31 14.66
N LEU A 237 -12.14 -12.05 15.07
CA LEU A 237 -11.20 -11.27 14.27
C LEU A 237 -11.17 -11.88 12.86
N PRO A 238 -11.16 -11.08 11.77
CA PRO A 238 -11.09 -11.60 10.41
C PRO A 238 -9.67 -12.07 10.12
N HIS A 239 -9.17 -13.09 10.81
CA HIS A 239 -7.86 -13.70 10.57
C HIS A 239 -7.88 -14.65 9.36
N SER A 240 -8.67 -14.35 8.32
CA SER A 240 -8.75 -15.24 7.15
C SER A 240 -7.54 -15.10 6.22
N ARG A 241 -6.73 -14.03 6.36
CA ARG A 241 -5.52 -13.82 5.55
C ARG A 241 -4.27 -14.32 6.28
N THR A 242 -3.44 -15.06 5.55
CA THR A 242 -2.10 -15.44 6.00
C THR A 242 -1.13 -14.26 5.88
N VAL A 243 -0.05 -14.25 6.66
CA VAL A 243 1.06 -13.26 6.53
C VAL A 243 1.51 -13.13 5.08
N ARG A 244 1.61 -14.25 4.37
CA ARG A 244 2.01 -14.31 2.96
C ARG A 244 1.03 -13.58 2.05
N ALA A 245 -0.27 -13.78 2.24
CA ALA A 245 -1.30 -13.10 1.45
C ALA A 245 -1.31 -11.58 1.71
N ALA A 246 -1.19 -11.15 2.97
CA ALA A 246 -1.13 -9.74 3.31
C ALA A 246 0.13 -9.05 2.75
N ALA A 247 1.30 -9.70 2.86
CA ALA A 247 2.55 -9.18 2.29
C ALA A 247 2.50 -9.10 0.75
N ALA A 248 1.92 -10.11 0.10
CA ALA A 248 1.72 -10.11 -1.35
C ALA A 248 0.84 -8.94 -1.80
N ALA A 249 -0.28 -8.71 -1.12
CA ALA A 249 -1.19 -7.61 -1.42
C ALA A 249 -0.50 -6.24 -1.26
N ALA A 250 0.26 -6.04 -0.17
CA ALA A 250 1.03 -4.82 0.06
C ALA A 250 2.07 -4.55 -1.04
N LEU A 251 2.83 -5.58 -1.45
CA LEU A 251 3.81 -5.46 -2.53
C LEU A 251 3.17 -5.15 -3.88
N LEU A 252 2.03 -5.78 -4.18
CA LEU A 252 1.27 -5.51 -5.41
C LEU A 252 0.70 -4.08 -5.41
N ALA A 253 0.21 -3.59 -4.26
CA ALA A 253 -0.26 -2.23 -4.11
C ALA A 253 0.89 -1.23 -4.33
N LEU A 254 2.07 -1.47 -3.74
CA LEU A 254 3.27 -0.66 -3.98
C LEU A 254 3.65 -0.63 -5.47
N ALA A 255 3.70 -1.79 -6.10
CA ALA A 255 4.07 -1.93 -7.51
C ALA A 255 3.09 -1.21 -8.45
N ARG A 256 1.81 -1.07 -8.06
CA ARG A 256 0.79 -0.30 -8.80
C ARG A 256 0.87 1.19 -8.55
N ALA A 257 1.18 1.61 -7.33
CA ALA A 257 1.12 3.00 -6.91
C ALA A 257 2.33 3.83 -7.36
N ASP A 258 3.53 3.26 -7.32
CA ASP A 258 4.77 3.93 -7.72
C ASP A 258 5.71 2.96 -8.43
N ARG A 259 5.57 2.89 -9.76
CA ARG A 259 6.44 2.06 -10.60
C ARG A 259 7.90 2.42 -10.48
N THR A 260 8.25 3.70 -10.34
CA THR A 260 9.65 4.13 -10.31
C THR A 260 10.37 3.65 -9.05
N THR A 261 9.70 3.77 -7.90
CA THR A 261 10.21 3.26 -6.62
C THR A 261 10.21 1.74 -6.61
N TRP A 262 9.16 1.10 -7.15
CA TRP A 262 9.12 -0.34 -7.31
C TRP A 262 10.27 -0.87 -8.17
N GLN A 263 10.55 -0.26 -9.33
CA GLN A 263 11.66 -0.65 -10.21
C GLN A 263 13.01 -0.51 -9.51
N ARG A 264 13.23 0.59 -8.78
CA ARG A 264 14.46 0.80 -8.02
C ARG A 264 14.65 -0.27 -6.94
N ALA A 265 13.59 -0.56 -6.17
CA ALA A 265 13.60 -1.58 -5.14
C ALA A 265 13.82 -2.98 -5.71
N LEU A 266 13.10 -3.32 -6.79
CA LEU A 266 13.24 -4.60 -7.47
C LEU A 266 14.66 -4.76 -8.04
N CYS A 267 15.22 -3.74 -8.70
CA CYS A 267 16.59 -3.77 -9.20
C CYS A 267 17.61 -4.00 -8.08
N ALA A 268 17.45 -3.33 -6.93
CA ALA A 268 18.33 -3.51 -5.77
C ALA A 268 18.19 -4.90 -5.14
N TYR A 269 16.98 -5.48 -5.17
CA TYR A 269 16.70 -6.82 -4.66
C TYR A 269 17.30 -7.93 -5.54
N LEU A 270 17.30 -7.75 -6.87
CA LEU A 270 17.73 -8.76 -7.83
C LEU A 270 19.21 -9.13 -7.67
N SER A 271 19.40 -10.32 -7.10
CA SER A 271 20.67 -10.99 -6.81
C SER A 271 20.49 -12.50 -6.87
N ALA A 272 21.59 -13.26 -6.94
CA ALA A 272 21.52 -14.73 -7.00
C ALA A 272 20.83 -15.36 -5.77
N SER A 273 20.98 -14.78 -4.58
CA SER A 273 20.24 -15.22 -3.38
C SER A 273 18.74 -14.91 -3.50
N ALA A 274 18.39 -13.68 -3.92
CA ALA A 274 17.00 -13.27 -4.11
C ALA A 274 16.25 -14.15 -5.12
N LEU A 275 16.86 -14.45 -6.27
CA LEU A 275 16.25 -15.32 -7.28
C LEU A 275 16.01 -16.73 -6.74
N ARG A 276 16.95 -17.29 -5.96
CA ARG A 276 16.76 -18.57 -5.27
C ARG A 276 15.63 -18.52 -4.24
N HIS A 277 15.47 -17.41 -3.52
CA HIS A 277 14.33 -17.23 -2.62
C HIS A 277 13.01 -17.20 -3.40
N LEU A 278 12.93 -16.49 -4.52
CA LEU A 278 11.73 -16.48 -5.37
C LEU A 278 11.39 -17.88 -5.91
N VAL A 279 12.40 -18.65 -6.35
CA VAL A 279 12.22 -20.06 -6.75
C VAL A 279 11.63 -20.86 -5.59
N SER A 280 12.20 -20.76 -4.39
CA SER A 280 11.71 -21.47 -3.21
C SER A 280 10.25 -21.11 -2.87
N VAL A 281 9.87 -19.83 -3.00
CA VAL A 281 8.49 -19.37 -2.78
C VAL A 281 7.52 -19.98 -3.80
N VAL A 282 7.90 -20.02 -5.08
CA VAL A 282 7.08 -20.60 -6.16
C VAL A 282 6.91 -22.11 -5.96
N GLU A 283 8.00 -22.82 -5.65
CA GLU A 283 7.98 -24.28 -5.46
C GLU A 283 7.23 -24.69 -4.18
N ALA A 284 7.37 -23.94 -3.09
CA ALA A 284 6.61 -24.18 -1.86
C ALA A 284 5.09 -24.08 -2.11
N GLY A 285 4.66 -23.13 -2.94
CA GLY A 285 3.27 -23.02 -3.37
C GLY A 285 2.77 -24.23 -4.16
N ARG A 286 3.64 -24.85 -4.97
CA ARG A 286 3.31 -26.06 -5.75
C ARG A 286 3.14 -27.29 -4.84
N ALA A 287 4.00 -27.46 -3.85
CA ALA A 287 3.94 -28.60 -2.93
C ALA A 287 2.69 -28.58 -2.04
N GLY A 288 2.26 -27.39 -1.57
CA GLY A 288 1.05 -27.25 -0.76
C GLY A 288 -0.25 -27.58 -1.52
N ALA A 289 -0.32 -27.28 -2.82
CA ALA A 289 -1.49 -27.57 -3.64
C ALA A 289 -1.74 -29.08 -3.91
N ALA A 290 -0.75 -29.93 -3.65
CA ALA A 290 -0.88 -31.38 -3.83
C ALA A 290 -1.42 -32.11 -2.58
N GLY A 291 -1.53 -31.42 -1.42
CA GLY A 291 -1.80 -32.03 -0.12
C GLY A 291 -3.21 -31.89 0.44
N ASP A 292 -4.03 -30.95 -0.05
CA ASP A 292 -5.37 -30.68 0.50
C ASP A 292 -6.49 -31.04 -0.47
N THR A 293 -7.59 -31.55 0.10
CA THR A 293 -8.77 -32.13 -0.56
C THR A 293 -9.28 -31.32 -1.76
N PRO A 294 -9.71 -32.00 -2.85
CA PRO A 294 -10.21 -31.36 -4.06
C PRO A 294 -11.63 -30.82 -3.81
N GLY A 295 -11.71 -29.60 -3.29
CA GLY A 295 -12.97 -28.91 -3.07
C GLY A 295 -12.72 -27.46 -2.66
N GLU A 296 -12.95 -26.54 -3.60
CA GLU A 296 -13.33 -25.13 -3.38
C GLU A 296 -12.30 -23.99 -3.37
N THR A 297 -10.97 -24.18 -3.49
CA THR A 297 -10.05 -23.01 -3.61
C THR A 297 -8.94 -23.10 -4.67
N ALA A 298 -9.08 -23.97 -5.67
CA ALA A 298 -8.07 -24.18 -6.72
C ALA A 298 -7.86 -23.02 -7.74
N GLY A 299 -8.25 -21.78 -7.39
CA GLY A 299 -8.16 -20.61 -8.28
C GLY A 299 -7.99 -19.27 -7.55
N GLY A 300 -7.48 -19.29 -6.31
CA GLY A 300 -7.27 -18.06 -5.54
C GLY A 300 -6.27 -17.10 -6.21
N LEU A 301 -6.50 -15.80 -6.05
CA LEU A 301 -5.58 -14.71 -6.42
C LEU A 301 -4.20 -14.82 -5.72
N ASP A 302 -4.06 -15.74 -4.77
CA ASP A 302 -2.93 -15.86 -3.84
C ASP A 302 -1.89 -16.94 -4.21
N ALA A 303 -1.96 -17.51 -5.42
CA ALA A 303 -0.94 -18.47 -5.87
C ALA A 303 0.44 -17.79 -5.92
N PRO A 304 1.47 -18.28 -5.20
CA PRO A 304 2.77 -17.59 -5.12
C PRO A 304 3.41 -17.34 -6.49
N ALA A 305 3.25 -18.27 -7.43
CA ALA A 305 3.71 -18.12 -8.82
C ALA A 305 3.08 -16.91 -9.51
N ARG A 306 1.79 -16.66 -9.28
CA ARG A 306 1.07 -15.54 -9.87
C ARG A 306 1.56 -14.22 -9.34
N VAL A 307 1.65 -14.11 -8.01
CA VAL A 307 2.14 -12.89 -7.33
C VAL A 307 3.55 -12.56 -7.81
N VAL A 308 4.45 -13.54 -7.87
CA VAL A 308 5.82 -13.34 -8.33
C VAL A 308 5.85 -12.89 -9.80
N ALA A 309 5.09 -13.54 -10.68
CA ALA A 309 5.03 -13.14 -12.09
C ALA A 309 4.48 -11.71 -12.24
N GLU A 310 3.43 -11.37 -11.50
CA GLU A 310 2.78 -10.05 -11.55
C GLU A 310 3.68 -8.93 -11.01
N LEU A 311 4.39 -9.17 -9.90
CA LEU A 311 5.38 -8.25 -9.34
C LEU A 311 6.54 -8.00 -10.32
N LEU A 312 7.04 -9.06 -10.96
CA LEU A 312 8.06 -8.93 -11.99
C LEU A 312 7.54 -8.09 -13.15
N LEU A 313 6.38 -8.42 -13.73
CA LEU A 313 5.80 -7.69 -14.88
C LEU A 313 5.73 -6.17 -14.66
N ARG A 314 5.29 -5.71 -13.49
CA ARG A 314 5.21 -4.26 -13.21
C ARG A 314 6.56 -3.57 -13.13
N GLY A 315 7.61 -4.29 -12.76
CA GLY A 315 8.95 -3.74 -12.64
C GLY A 315 9.87 -4.02 -13.84
N PHE A 316 9.51 -4.93 -14.74
CA PHE A 316 10.44 -5.52 -15.72
C PHE A 316 10.72 -4.64 -16.94
N ASP A 317 11.41 -3.52 -16.71
CA ASP A 317 11.90 -2.63 -17.75
C ASP A 317 13.19 -1.91 -17.31
N GLY A 318 13.92 -1.35 -18.28
CA GLY A 318 15.13 -0.54 -18.04
C GLY A 318 16.14 -1.23 -17.11
N PRO A 319 16.58 -0.58 -16.01
CA PRO A 319 17.62 -1.11 -15.12
C PRO A 319 17.31 -2.50 -14.52
N VAL A 320 16.03 -2.81 -14.27
CA VAL A 320 15.62 -4.12 -13.75
C VAL A 320 15.91 -5.21 -14.77
N LEU A 321 15.62 -4.94 -16.04
CA LEU A 321 15.85 -5.88 -17.14
C LEU A 321 17.35 -6.09 -17.36
N GLU A 322 18.14 -5.01 -17.42
CA GLU A 322 19.60 -5.08 -17.54
C GLU A 322 20.19 -5.94 -16.40
N ARG A 323 19.78 -5.65 -15.17
CA ARG A 323 20.20 -6.41 -13.98
C ARG A 323 19.81 -7.88 -14.06
N PHE A 324 18.58 -8.18 -14.49
CA PHE A 324 18.08 -9.56 -14.62
C PHE A 324 18.74 -10.32 -15.78
N ALA A 325 19.15 -9.62 -16.84
CA ALA A 325 19.83 -10.17 -18.00
C ALA A 325 21.32 -10.46 -17.74
N GLU A 326 21.91 -9.92 -16.66
CA GLU A 326 23.32 -10.10 -16.31
C GLU A 326 23.77 -11.58 -16.41
N PRO A 327 24.92 -11.86 -17.04
CA PRO A 327 25.44 -13.23 -17.19
C PRO A 327 25.62 -13.96 -15.86
N GLY A 328 25.97 -13.24 -14.80
CA GLY A 328 26.19 -13.79 -13.45
C GLY A 328 24.94 -14.37 -12.80
N LEU A 329 23.73 -14.06 -13.31
CA LEU A 329 22.45 -14.55 -12.78
C LEU A 329 21.83 -15.66 -13.64
N GLY A 330 22.51 -16.14 -14.68
CA GLY A 330 21.90 -17.02 -15.68
C GLY A 330 21.31 -18.31 -15.12
N ILE A 331 21.97 -18.94 -14.15
CA ILE A 331 21.49 -20.21 -13.57
C ILE A 331 20.21 -19.96 -12.77
N GLU A 332 20.23 -19.01 -11.84
CA GLU A 332 19.12 -18.70 -10.95
C GLU A 332 17.94 -18.09 -11.72
N ARG A 333 18.20 -17.23 -12.71
CA ARG A 333 17.18 -16.71 -13.63
C ARG A 333 16.46 -17.86 -14.32
N LYS A 334 17.21 -18.79 -14.91
CA LYS A 334 16.64 -19.94 -15.62
C LYS A 334 15.81 -20.81 -14.69
N GLN A 335 16.28 -21.03 -13.46
CA GLN A 335 15.50 -21.77 -12.45
C GLN A 335 14.17 -21.06 -12.16
N LEU A 336 14.17 -19.75 -11.92
CA LEU A 336 12.95 -18.98 -11.66
C LEU A 336 11.97 -19.03 -12.84
N LEU A 337 12.45 -18.74 -14.06
CA LEU A 337 11.62 -18.76 -15.26
C LEU A 337 11.03 -20.15 -15.50
N ASN A 338 11.81 -21.22 -15.33
CA ASN A 338 11.31 -22.60 -15.46
C ASN A 338 10.29 -22.95 -14.38
N SER A 339 10.53 -22.56 -13.12
CA SER A 339 9.59 -22.79 -12.02
C SER A 339 8.24 -22.12 -12.28
N LEU A 340 8.25 -20.88 -12.74
CA LEU A 340 7.04 -20.15 -13.09
C LEU A 340 6.38 -20.71 -14.37
N PHE A 341 7.17 -21.11 -15.37
CA PHE A 341 6.67 -21.73 -16.62
C PHE A 341 6.01 -23.09 -16.35
N ALA A 342 6.53 -23.88 -15.41
CA ALA A 342 5.93 -25.14 -14.98
C ALA A 342 4.75 -24.95 -13.98
N SER A 343 4.35 -23.72 -13.70
CA SER A 343 3.21 -23.44 -12.81
C SER A 343 1.90 -23.95 -13.42
N GLN A 344 1.01 -24.49 -12.58
CA GLN A 344 -0.36 -24.80 -13.01
C GLN A 344 -1.17 -23.51 -13.25
N ASP A 345 -0.80 -22.42 -12.55
CA ASP A 345 -1.39 -21.10 -12.73
C ASP A 345 -1.08 -20.58 -14.14
N PHE A 346 -2.14 -20.37 -14.91
CA PHE A 346 -2.03 -19.93 -16.29
C PHE A 346 -1.61 -18.46 -16.40
N CYS A 347 -2.05 -17.61 -15.49
CA CYS A 347 -1.66 -16.22 -15.45
C CYS A 347 -0.16 -16.06 -15.17
N ALA A 348 0.40 -16.89 -14.28
CA ALA A 348 1.84 -16.95 -14.05
C ALA A 348 2.60 -17.33 -15.33
N ARG A 349 2.12 -18.32 -16.09
CA ARG A 349 2.73 -18.74 -17.35
C ARG A 349 2.68 -17.67 -18.44
N ILE A 350 1.56 -16.97 -18.58
CA ILE A 350 1.45 -15.84 -19.51
C ILE A 350 2.40 -14.71 -19.10
N GLY A 351 2.46 -14.41 -17.80
CA GLY A 351 3.39 -13.41 -17.29
C GLY A 351 4.84 -13.75 -17.62
N VAL A 352 5.27 -14.99 -17.39
CA VAL A 352 6.61 -15.45 -17.79
C VAL A 352 6.82 -15.35 -19.30
N GLY A 353 5.83 -15.71 -20.11
CA GLY A 353 5.91 -15.54 -21.56
C GLY A 353 6.19 -14.08 -21.94
N LEU A 354 5.51 -13.12 -21.32
CA LEU A 354 5.77 -11.71 -21.57
C LEU A 354 7.17 -11.27 -21.09
N LEU A 355 7.65 -11.79 -19.96
CA LEU A 355 9.02 -11.54 -19.48
C LEU A 355 10.07 -12.09 -20.47
N LEU A 356 9.87 -13.31 -20.98
CA LEU A 356 10.72 -13.93 -22.00
C LEU A 356 10.70 -13.13 -23.31
N ALA A 357 9.52 -12.69 -23.73
CA ALA A 357 9.35 -11.87 -24.92
C ALA A 357 10.13 -10.55 -24.82
N ARG A 358 10.15 -9.93 -23.63
CA ARG A 358 10.95 -8.74 -23.39
C ARG A 358 12.46 -9.02 -23.36
N LEU A 359 12.89 -10.14 -22.77
CA LEU A 359 14.29 -10.56 -22.78
C LEU A 359 14.82 -10.84 -24.19
N LEU A 360 13.98 -11.40 -25.07
CA LEU A 360 14.33 -11.62 -26.48
C LEU A 360 14.53 -10.33 -27.28
N CYS A 361 14.04 -9.19 -26.77
CA CYS A 361 14.33 -7.90 -27.37
C CYS A 361 15.69 -7.34 -26.95
N GLU A 362 16.36 -7.94 -25.95
CA GLU A 362 17.69 -7.50 -25.53
C GLU A 362 18.77 -8.08 -26.46
N PRO A 363 19.72 -7.23 -26.90
CA PRO A 363 20.84 -7.71 -27.71
C PRO A 363 21.66 -8.73 -26.92
N ASP A 364 22.15 -9.76 -27.60
CA ASP A 364 23.02 -10.78 -27.04
C ASP A 364 22.43 -11.58 -25.87
N TYR A 365 21.09 -11.67 -25.76
CA TYR A 365 20.45 -12.54 -24.77
C TYR A 365 20.83 -14.01 -25.01
N ALA A 366 21.74 -14.52 -24.16
CA ALA A 366 22.41 -15.82 -24.34
C ALA A 366 21.47 -17.02 -24.42
N GLU A 367 20.23 -16.90 -23.94
CA GLU A 367 19.24 -17.98 -23.89
C GLU A 367 18.12 -17.80 -24.92
N ALA A 368 18.31 -16.94 -25.93
CA ALA A 368 17.29 -16.65 -26.94
C ALA A 368 16.65 -17.90 -27.59
N PRO A 369 17.40 -18.92 -28.06
CA PRO A 369 16.77 -20.10 -28.68
C PRO A 369 15.84 -20.87 -27.74
N LYS A 370 16.16 -20.90 -26.43
CA LYS A 370 15.30 -21.57 -25.43
C LYS A 370 14.08 -20.74 -25.09
N ALA A 371 14.23 -19.41 -25.03
CA ALA A 371 13.11 -18.50 -24.82
C ALA A 371 12.12 -18.57 -26.00
N GLU A 372 12.60 -18.60 -27.24
CA GLU A 372 11.77 -18.77 -28.43
C GLU A 372 10.99 -20.09 -28.41
N LEU A 373 11.65 -21.21 -28.06
CA LEU A 373 10.98 -22.50 -27.88
C LEU A 373 9.91 -22.45 -26.79
N GLY A 374 10.19 -21.77 -25.67
CA GLY A 374 9.23 -21.55 -24.59
C GLY A 374 8.00 -20.74 -25.04
N LEU A 375 8.21 -19.66 -25.79
CA LEU A 375 7.12 -18.85 -26.36
C LEU A 375 6.29 -19.64 -27.37
N SER A 376 6.95 -20.40 -28.25
CA SER A 376 6.28 -21.26 -29.22
C SER A 376 5.40 -22.31 -28.53
N ALA A 377 5.93 -22.95 -27.48
CA ALA A 377 5.16 -23.88 -26.66
C ALA A 377 3.95 -23.21 -25.99
N LEU A 378 4.12 -22.01 -25.43
CA LEU A 378 2.99 -21.26 -24.86
C LEU A 378 1.94 -20.91 -25.91
N CYS A 379 2.33 -20.43 -27.10
CA CYS A 379 1.41 -20.16 -28.21
C CYS A 379 0.59 -21.41 -28.58
N GLY A 380 1.25 -22.58 -28.65
CA GLY A 380 0.60 -23.86 -28.94
C GLY A 380 -0.39 -24.30 -27.85
N GLU A 381 -0.07 -24.07 -26.57
CA GLU A 381 -0.96 -24.35 -25.44
C GLU A 381 -2.14 -23.38 -25.35
N LEU A 382 -1.89 -22.12 -25.70
CA LEU A 382 -2.82 -21.02 -25.66
C LEU A 382 -3.99 -21.23 -26.62
N GLY A 383 -3.72 -21.55 -27.89
CA GLY A 383 -4.75 -21.67 -28.93
C GLY A 383 -5.96 -22.54 -28.53
N PRO A 384 -5.77 -23.80 -28.08
CA PRO A 384 -6.88 -24.68 -27.67
C PRO A 384 -7.60 -24.25 -26.38
N ARG A 385 -6.88 -23.61 -25.44
CA ARG A 385 -7.42 -23.19 -24.13
C ARG A 385 -8.12 -21.83 -24.19
N MET A 386 -7.78 -20.98 -25.16
CA MET A 386 -8.30 -19.62 -25.34
C MET A 386 -9.81 -19.52 -25.56
N LYS A 387 -10.44 -20.55 -26.15
CA LYS A 387 -11.91 -20.63 -26.26
C LYS A 387 -12.62 -20.79 -24.90
N ARG A 388 -11.91 -21.27 -23.85
CA ARG A 388 -12.45 -21.46 -22.48
C ARG A 388 -11.97 -20.40 -21.48
N LEU A 389 -10.96 -19.62 -21.82
CA LEU A 389 -10.32 -18.63 -20.94
C LEU A 389 -11.10 -17.32 -20.77
N GLY A 390 -12.31 -17.21 -21.34
CA GLY A 390 -13.21 -16.08 -21.09
C GLY A 390 -13.55 -15.85 -19.60
N GLY A 391 -13.17 -16.77 -18.71
CA GLY A 391 -13.34 -16.67 -17.25
C GLY A 391 -12.09 -16.32 -16.43
N GLU A 392 -10.89 -16.18 -17.01
CA GLU A 392 -9.70 -15.76 -16.23
C GLU A 392 -9.67 -14.23 -16.08
N ALA A 393 -10.64 -13.70 -15.32
CA ALA A 393 -10.93 -12.28 -15.13
C ALA A 393 -9.79 -11.45 -14.52
N ALA A 394 -8.73 -12.08 -14.00
CA ALA A 394 -7.74 -11.39 -13.16
C ALA A 394 -6.51 -10.84 -13.92
N LEU A 395 -6.13 -11.40 -15.09
CA LEU A 395 -4.97 -10.87 -15.85
C LEU A 395 -5.35 -9.72 -16.77
N ARG A 396 -6.61 -9.66 -17.21
CA ARG A 396 -7.10 -8.57 -18.07
C ARG A 396 -6.95 -7.18 -17.44
N PRO A 397 -7.41 -6.93 -16.19
CA PRO A 397 -7.23 -5.64 -15.54
C PRO A 397 -5.76 -5.24 -15.47
N LEU A 398 -4.88 -6.18 -15.11
CA LEU A 398 -3.42 -5.98 -15.05
C LEU A 398 -2.86 -5.49 -16.39
N LEU A 399 -3.14 -6.20 -17.49
CA LEU A 399 -2.56 -5.88 -18.80
C LEU A 399 -3.13 -4.59 -19.42
N LEU A 400 -4.25 -4.11 -18.90
CA LEU A 400 -4.89 -2.87 -19.34
C LEU A 400 -4.49 -1.66 -18.47
N GLU A 401 -3.69 -1.86 -17.40
CA GLU A 401 -3.02 -0.75 -16.70
C GLU A 401 -2.14 0.01 -17.72
N GLU A 402 -2.20 1.34 -17.71
CA GLU A 402 -1.60 2.22 -18.74
C GLU A 402 -0.14 1.86 -19.06
N GLU A 403 0.63 1.64 -18.00
CA GLU A 403 2.04 1.32 -18.03
C GLU A 403 2.36 -0.05 -18.64
N LEU A 404 1.58 -1.07 -18.30
CA LEU A 404 1.72 -2.42 -18.83
C LEU A 404 1.16 -2.52 -20.24
N TRP A 405 0.08 -1.80 -20.53
CA TRP A 405 -0.48 -1.71 -21.87
C TRP A 405 0.51 -1.06 -22.84
N THR A 406 1.17 0.02 -22.43
CA THR A 406 2.22 0.69 -23.23
C THR A 406 3.40 -0.25 -23.46
N TRP A 407 3.80 -1.02 -22.45
CA TRP A 407 4.85 -2.03 -22.58
C TRP A 407 4.44 -3.19 -23.50
N LEU A 408 3.22 -3.72 -23.37
CA LEU A 408 2.69 -4.77 -24.23
C LEU A 408 2.59 -4.31 -25.69
N SER A 409 2.18 -3.06 -25.93
CA SER A 409 2.11 -2.46 -27.27
C SER A 409 3.49 -2.38 -27.93
N ARG A 410 4.54 -2.07 -27.16
CA ARG A 410 5.94 -2.12 -27.64
C ARG A 410 6.36 -3.54 -28.04
N LEU A 411 5.91 -4.56 -27.31
CA LEU A 411 6.19 -5.95 -27.68
C LEU A 411 5.48 -6.36 -28.98
N VAL A 412 4.23 -5.91 -29.20
CA VAL A 412 3.53 -6.11 -30.49
C VAL A 412 4.27 -5.44 -31.63
N ALA A 413 4.84 -4.25 -31.41
CA ALA A 413 5.66 -3.54 -32.39
C ALA A 413 7.09 -4.08 -32.55
N SER A 414 7.46 -5.16 -31.85
CA SER A 414 8.80 -5.73 -31.91
C SER A 414 9.11 -6.27 -33.31
N PRO A 415 10.32 -6.03 -33.85
CA PRO A 415 10.74 -6.64 -35.12
C PRO A 415 10.94 -8.16 -35.01
N HIS A 416 11.01 -8.70 -33.80
CA HIS A 416 11.20 -10.12 -33.57
C HIS A 416 9.85 -10.86 -33.70
N GLY A 417 9.66 -11.63 -34.78
CA GLY A 417 8.37 -12.25 -35.12
C GLY A 417 7.73 -13.09 -34.01
N MET A 418 8.53 -13.89 -33.28
CA MET A 418 8.02 -14.65 -32.12
C MET A 418 7.52 -13.76 -30.97
N VAL A 419 8.18 -12.63 -30.72
CA VAL A 419 7.81 -11.67 -29.66
C VAL A 419 6.50 -10.98 -30.03
N SER A 420 6.44 -10.40 -31.24
CA SER A 420 5.25 -9.69 -31.71
C SER A 420 4.06 -10.62 -31.88
N GLY A 421 4.28 -11.84 -32.38
CA GLY A 421 3.26 -12.88 -32.47
C GLY A 421 2.69 -13.28 -31.12
N PHE A 422 3.54 -13.60 -30.14
CA PHE A 422 3.09 -13.95 -28.79
C PHE A 422 2.37 -12.77 -28.11
N ALA A 423 2.91 -11.56 -28.21
CA ALA A 423 2.30 -10.36 -27.64
C ALA A 423 0.91 -10.09 -28.26
N LEU A 424 0.76 -10.25 -29.57
CA LEU A 424 -0.53 -10.09 -30.25
C LEU A 424 -1.55 -11.13 -29.79
N VAL A 425 -1.12 -12.39 -29.63
CA VAL A 425 -1.95 -13.46 -29.09
C VAL A 425 -2.45 -13.11 -27.68
N VAL A 426 -1.59 -12.54 -26.83
CA VAL A 426 -1.97 -12.04 -25.49
C VAL A 426 -2.95 -10.86 -25.60
N VAL A 427 -2.71 -9.89 -26.48
CA VAL A 427 -3.61 -8.74 -26.69
C VAL A 427 -5.01 -9.19 -27.09
N VAL A 428 -5.12 -10.03 -28.11
CA VAL A 428 -6.41 -10.44 -28.69
C VAL A 428 -7.20 -11.33 -27.74
N HIS A 429 -6.54 -12.26 -27.05
CA HIS A 429 -7.26 -13.30 -26.32
C HIS A 429 -7.32 -13.07 -24.81
N VAL A 430 -6.35 -12.37 -24.22
CA VAL A 430 -6.25 -12.15 -22.78
C VAL A 430 -6.64 -10.71 -22.43
N ALA A 431 -5.92 -9.72 -22.95
CA ALA A 431 -6.16 -8.31 -22.60
C ALA A 431 -7.52 -7.82 -23.14
N ARG A 432 -7.88 -8.22 -24.37
CA ARG A 432 -9.14 -7.84 -25.04
C ARG A 432 -9.45 -6.35 -24.85
N PRO A 433 -8.54 -5.46 -25.30
CA PRO A 433 -8.72 -4.02 -25.19
C PRO A 433 -9.94 -3.59 -26.02
N SER A 434 -10.53 -2.45 -25.68
CA SER A 434 -11.53 -1.83 -26.55
C SER A 434 -10.88 -1.32 -27.84
N THR A 435 -11.66 -1.25 -28.90
CA THR A 435 -11.22 -0.66 -30.17
C THR A 435 -10.77 0.79 -30.00
N ALA A 436 -11.44 1.54 -29.14
CA ALA A 436 -11.03 2.90 -28.76
C ALA A 436 -9.65 2.94 -28.09
N LEU A 437 -9.31 1.96 -27.23
CA LEU A 437 -7.99 1.87 -26.62
C LEU A 437 -6.92 1.56 -27.68
N ILE A 438 -7.19 0.65 -28.62
CA ILE A 438 -6.24 0.34 -29.70
C ILE A 438 -6.00 1.58 -30.57
N ALA A 439 -7.07 2.26 -31.01
CA ALA A 439 -6.99 3.42 -31.87
C ALA A 439 -6.26 4.61 -31.24
N ARG A 440 -6.39 4.81 -29.93
CA ARG A 440 -5.70 5.90 -29.20
C ARG A 440 -4.25 5.56 -28.83
N THR A 441 -3.83 4.31 -28.95
CA THR A 441 -2.49 3.88 -28.53
C THR A 441 -1.47 4.20 -29.63
N PRO A 442 -0.46 5.05 -29.35
CA PRO A 442 0.51 5.45 -30.36
C PRO A 442 1.27 4.26 -30.96
N GLY A 443 1.36 4.18 -32.29
CA GLY A 443 2.12 3.16 -33.00
C GLY A 443 1.44 1.79 -33.11
N MET A 444 0.29 1.58 -32.46
CA MET A 444 -0.36 0.27 -32.41
C MET A 444 -0.98 -0.11 -33.76
N LEU A 445 -1.64 0.82 -34.44
CA LEU A 445 -2.23 0.55 -35.76
C LEU A 445 -1.16 0.27 -36.81
N GLU A 446 -0.04 0.99 -36.75
CA GLU A 446 1.13 0.79 -37.61
C GLU A 446 1.77 -0.58 -37.35
N ALA A 447 1.97 -0.95 -36.08
CA ALA A 447 2.51 -2.25 -35.71
C ALA A 447 1.62 -3.39 -36.23
N LEU A 448 0.30 -3.28 -36.07
CA LEU A 448 -0.62 -4.27 -36.60
C LEU A 448 -0.57 -4.33 -38.14
N ALA A 449 -0.44 -3.19 -38.82
CA ALA A 449 -0.35 -3.15 -40.29
C ALA A 449 0.91 -3.85 -40.81
N VAL A 450 2.03 -3.74 -40.08
CA VAL A 450 3.26 -4.51 -40.36
C VAL A 450 3.01 -6.02 -40.21
N LEU A 451 2.29 -6.43 -39.18
CA LEU A 451 1.97 -7.86 -38.94
C LEU A 451 0.97 -8.45 -39.95
N VAL A 452 0.27 -7.63 -40.73
CA VAL A 452 -0.61 -8.11 -41.82
C VAL A 452 0.18 -8.48 -43.08
N GLN A 453 1.45 -8.08 -43.18
CA GLN A 453 2.27 -8.33 -44.35
C GLN A 453 2.50 -9.84 -44.58
N PRO A 454 2.68 -10.28 -45.85
CA PRO A 454 2.84 -11.70 -46.20
C PRO A 454 3.99 -12.43 -45.50
N GLU A 455 4.99 -11.70 -45.04
CA GLU A 455 6.19 -12.22 -44.37
C GLU A 455 5.92 -12.67 -42.94
N SER A 456 4.77 -12.28 -42.35
CA SER A 456 4.36 -12.70 -41.02
C SER A 456 3.73 -14.09 -41.02
N ASP A 457 3.81 -14.78 -39.88
CA ASP A 457 3.12 -16.06 -39.67
C ASP A 457 1.62 -15.94 -39.97
N GLU A 458 1.03 -16.96 -40.58
CA GLU A 458 -0.37 -16.94 -41.02
C GLU A 458 -1.35 -16.67 -39.89
N THR A 459 -1.11 -17.26 -38.71
CA THR A 459 -1.99 -17.09 -37.55
C THR A 459 -1.89 -15.68 -36.98
N VAL A 460 -0.66 -15.15 -36.87
CA VAL A 460 -0.38 -13.78 -36.41
C VAL A 460 -1.01 -12.77 -37.36
N ARG A 461 -0.83 -12.96 -38.67
CA ARG A 461 -1.41 -12.13 -39.72
C ARG A 461 -2.93 -12.12 -39.67
N SER A 462 -3.57 -13.28 -39.50
CA SER A 462 -5.02 -13.39 -39.37
C SER A 462 -5.54 -12.64 -38.14
N LEU A 463 -4.85 -12.75 -37.00
CA LEU A 463 -5.21 -12.03 -35.77
C LEU A 463 -5.04 -10.52 -35.92
N ALA A 464 -3.94 -10.08 -36.53
CA ALA A 464 -3.64 -8.66 -36.74
C ALA A 464 -4.67 -8.03 -37.69
N ALA A 465 -4.99 -8.70 -38.80
CA ALA A 465 -6.00 -8.26 -39.75
C ALA A 465 -7.38 -8.14 -39.08
N SER A 466 -7.75 -9.12 -38.26
CA SER A 466 -9.03 -9.13 -37.55
C SER A 466 -9.13 -7.98 -36.54
N LEU A 467 -8.06 -7.75 -35.76
CA LEU A 467 -7.98 -6.67 -34.78
C LEU A 467 -8.02 -5.30 -35.44
N LEU A 468 -7.31 -5.13 -36.56
CA LEU A 468 -7.36 -3.90 -37.37
C LEU A 468 -8.76 -3.63 -37.90
N LEU A 469 -9.39 -4.62 -38.55
CA LEU A 469 -10.73 -4.48 -39.11
C LEU A 469 -11.77 -4.15 -38.03
N ALA A 470 -11.72 -4.82 -36.89
CA ALA A 470 -12.60 -4.52 -35.76
C ALA A 470 -12.41 -3.07 -35.27
N THR A 471 -11.15 -2.62 -35.17
CA THR A 471 -10.82 -1.26 -34.75
C THR A 471 -11.32 -0.20 -35.74
N TYR A 472 -11.14 -0.43 -37.05
CA TYR A 472 -11.66 0.48 -38.08
C TYR A 472 -13.19 0.57 -38.11
N ARG A 473 -13.88 -0.54 -37.80
CA ARG A 473 -15.35 -0.57 -37.74
C ARG A 473 -15.92 -0.01 -36.44
N GLY A 474 -15.08 0.25 -35.43
CA GLY A 474 -15.54 0.59 -34.07
C GLY A 474 -16.34 -0.53 -33.41
N GLU A 475 -16.10 -1.78 -33.81
CA GLU A 475 -16.80 -2.94 -33.25
C GLU A 475 -16.03 -3.49 -32.05
N ASP A 476 -16.53 -3.28 -30.84
CA ASP A 476 -16.01 -3.95 -29.63
C ASP A 476 -16.43 -5.44 -29.54
N LYS A 477 -16.96 -6.01 -30.63
CA LYS A 477 -17.34 -7.42 -30.68
C LYS A 477 -16.11 -8.29 -30.56
N THR A 478 -16.22 -9.37 -29.78
CA THR A 478 -15.17 -10.36 -29.60
C THR A 478 -14.67 -10.88 -30.95
N ILE A 479 -13.40 -10.65 -31.26
CA ILE A 479 -12.74 -11.18 -32.45
C ILE A 479 -12.92 -12.71 -32.45
N PRO A 480 -13.46 -13.30 -33.53
CA PRO A 480 -13.63 -14.74 -33.59
C PRO A 480 -12.27 -15.44 -33.46
N ALA A 481 -12.18 -16.38 -32.54
CA ALA A 481 -10.94 -17.09 -32.21
C ALA A 481 -10.50 -18.11 -33.30
N ASP A 482 -11.10 -18.06 -34.50
CA ASP A 482 -10.83 -19.01 -35.57
C ASP A 482 -10.24 -18.27 -36.79
N PRO A 483 -8.95 -18.46 -37.10
CA PRO A 483 -8.34 -17.88 -38.30
C PRO A 483 -8.99 -18.44 -39.58
N ALA A 484 -9.63 -19.62 -39.51
CA ALA A 484 -10.33 -20.23 -40.64
C ALA A 484 -11.67 -19.56 -41.00
N LEU A 485 -12.20 -18.66 -40.15
CA LEU A 485 -13.45 -17.93 -40.41
C LEU A 485 -13.24 -16.53 -41.01
N VAL A 486 -11.98 -16.12 -41.22
CA VAL A 486 -11.61 -14.81 -41.77
C VAL A 486 -11.03 -14.92 -43.19
N ALA A 487 -10.89 -16.14 -43.73
CA ALA A 487 -10.40 -16.41 -45.08
C ALA A 487 -11.46 -16.14 -46.17
#